data_AF-A0A0R3GHI1-F1
#
_entry.id   AF-A0A0R3GHI1-F1
#
_cell.length_a   1.000
_cell.length_b   1.000
_cell.length_c   1.000
_cell.angle_alpha   90.00
_cell.angle_beta   90.00
_cell.angle_gamma   90.00
#
_symmetry.space_group_name_H-M   'P 1'
#
loop_
_entity.id
_entity.type
_entity.pdbx_description
1 polymer ?
#
loop_
_entity_poly.entity_id
_entity_poly.type
_entity_poly.pdbx_seq_one_letter_code
_entity_poly.pdbx_strand_id
1 'polypeptide(L)'
;MNWSQIVHWISEHAGVVSVAGIFTLFLSAYSAHVLTKARESLKRIRDYDSVTRKTMVDRCIGLLNVAEEVRAWVPVSRKQLAWMVSKGDEDKAIELMHQIDAGFTTRVYKVQHAGELARNSCPPDLAEYPVQLTLDLVNLLSVATDLEADDLASEAAAAVQDSVETVFLLIRALYNQEMYDNLDPRPLRNAIKVGLTESRRRRYRKSLPAKVISEVLRLREARNPKLAERLAGEV
;
A
#
# COMPACT_ATOMS: atom_id res chain seq x y z
N MET A 1 -6.80 35.57 -53.82
CA MET A 1 -8.27 35.43 -53.69
C MET A 1 -8.77 36.67 -52.99
N ASN A 2 -9.48 37.57 -53.68
CA ASN A 2 -9.92 38.86 -53.12
C ASN A 2 -11.23 38.70 -52.35
N TRP A 3 -11.48 39.57 -51.36
CA TRP A 3 -12.61 39.48 -50.42
C TRP A 3 -13.99 39.40 -51.10
N SER A 4 -14.15 40.08 -52.24
CA SER A 4 -15.38 40.03 -53.05
C SER A 4 -15.66 38.65 -53.65
N GLN A 5 -14.64 37.88 -53.99
CA GLN A 5 -14.78 36.52 -54.54
C GLN A 5 -15.19 35.52 -53.46
N ILE A 6 -14.73 35.71 -52.22
CA ILE A 6 -15.12 34.89 -51.06
C ILE A 6 -16.59 35.13 -50.72
N VAL A 7 -17.04 36.39 -50.72
CA VAL A 7 -18.43 36.73 -50.43
C VAL A 7 -19.38 36.20 -51.51
N HIS A 8 -19.02 36.31 -52.79
CA HIS A 8 -19.85 35.80 -53.89
C HIS A 8 -19.95 34.27 -53.87
N TRP A 9 -18.85 33.58 -53.57
CA TRP A 9 -18.83 32.13 -53.42
C TRP A 9 -19.69 31.66 -52.23
N ILE A 10 -19.60 32.36 -51.09
CA ILE A 10 -20.43 32.09 -49.90
C ILE A 10 -21.91 32.34 -50.17
N SER A 11 -22.27 33.37 -50.94
CA SER A 11 -23.68 33.64 -51.28
C SER A 11 -24.26 32.60 -52.24
N GLU A 12 -23.48 32.11 -53.21
CA GLU A 12 -23.92 31.03 -54.12
C GLU A 12 -24.01 29.67 -53.43
N HIS A 13 -23.21 29.45 -52.38
CA HIS A 13 -23.15 28.19 -51.63
C HIS A 13 -23.73 28.32 -50.21
N ALA A 14 -24.61 29.29 -49.96
CA ALA A 14 -25.15 29.61 -48.64
C ALA A 14 -25.77 28.39 -47.93
N GLY A 15 -26.40 27.47 -48.69
CA GLY A 15 -26.90 26.20 -48.17
C GLY A 15 -25.80 25.25 -47.68
N VAL A 16 -24.68 25.15 -48.40
CA VAL A 16 -23.52 24.31 -48.02
C VAL A 16 -22.79 24.91 -46.82
N VAL A 17 -22.62 26.23 -46.77
CA VAL A 17 -22.02 26.94 -45.63
C VAL A 17 -22.89 26.80 -44.37
N SER A 18 -24.22 26.86 -44.52
CA SER A 18 -25.17 26.64 -43.41
C SER A 18 -25.11 25.20 -42.87
N VAL A 19 -25.12 24.19 -43.76
CA VAL A 19 -24.99 22.77 -43.36
C VAL A 19 -23.63 22.50 -42.70
N ALA A 20 -22.54 23.05 -43.24
CA ALA A 20 -21.20 22.94 -42.64
C ALA A 20 -21.12 23.61 -41.26
N GLY A 21 -21.76 24.77 -41.08
CA GLY A 21 -21.87 25.45 -39.80
C GLY A 21 -22.66 24.63 -38.77
N ILE A 22 -23.79 24.05 -39.17
CA ILE A 22 -24.61 23.15 -38.33
C ILE A 22 -23.81 21.91 -37.93
N PHE A 23 -23.13 21.25 -38.89
CA PHE A 23 -22.25 20.12 -38.60
C PHE A 23 -21.14 20.48 -37.62
N THR A 24 -20.53 21.65 -37.76
CA THR A 24 -19.49 22.13 -36.85
C THR A 24 -20.04 22.34 -35.43
N LEU A 25 -21.25 22.87 -35.30
CA LEU A 25 -21.93 23.00 -34.00
C LEU A 25 -22.23 21.63 -33.37
N PHE A 26 -22.73 20.66 -34.15
CA PHE A 26 -22.96 19.31 -33.65
C PHE A 26 -21.67 18.58 -33.26
N LEU A 27 -20.61 18.69 -34.08
CA LEU A 27 -19.29 18.14 -33.76
C LEU A 27 -18.68 18.80 -32.52
N SER A 28 -18.83 20.12 -32.38
CA SER A 28 -18.39 20.85 -31.18
C SER A 28 -19.16 20.41 -29.94
N ALA A 29 -20.50 20.35 -30.00
CA ALA A 29 -21.34 19.90 -28.89
C ALA A 29 -21.06 18.43 -28.52
N TYR A 30 -20.90 17.55 -29.52
CA TYR A 30 -20.56 16.15 -29.32
C TYR A 30 -19.17 15.99 -28.70
N SER A 31 -18.16 16.68 -29.22
CA SER A 31 -16.81 16.65 -28.67
C SER A 31 -16.76 17.21 -27.24
N ALA A 32 -17.48 18.29 -26.95
CA ALA A 32 -17.63 18.83 -25.60
C ALA A 32 -18.26 17.80 -24.65
N HIS A 33 -19.32 17.13 -25.07
CA HIS A 33 -19.99 16.07 -24.28
C HIS A 33 -19.12 14.84 -24.05
N VAL A 34 -18.36 14.40 -25.05
CA VAL A 34 -17.40 13.30 -24.92
C VAL A 34 -16.27 13.68 -23.97
N LEU A 35 -15.77 14.92 -24.06
CA LEU A 35 -14.71 15.43 -23.18
C LEU A 35 -15.17 15.59 -21.73
N THR A 36 -16.40 16.06 -21.48
CA THR A 36 -16.96 16.16 -20.13
C THR A 36 -17.16 14.77 -19.53
N LYS A 37 -17.76 13.83 -20.26
CA LYS A 37 -17.90 12.43 -19.80
C LYS A 37 -16.56 11.76 -19.54
N ALA A 38 -15.57 11.97 -20.41
CA ALA A 38 -14.22 11.45 -20.23
C ALA A 38 -13.57 12.03 -18.97
N ARG A 39 -13.71 13.34 -18.72
CA ARG A 39 -13.21 14.02 -17.52
C ARG A 39 -13.87 13.49 -16.25
N GLU A 40 -15.19 13.29 -16.25
CA GLU A 40 -15.92 12.72 -15.12
C GLU A 40 -15.55 11.27 -14.84
N SER A 41 -15.35 10.46 -15.89
CA SER A 41 -14.87 9.08 -15.77
C SER A 41 -13.46 9.04 -15.17
N LEU A 42 -12.54 9.87 -15.67
CA LEU A 42 -11.18 9.98 -15.13
C LEU A 42 -11.18 10.47 -13.68
N LYS A 43 -12.07 11.41 -13.32
CA LYS A 43 -12.24 11.88 -11.94
C LYS A 43 -12.71 10.73 -11.04
N ARG A 44 -13.73 9.96 -11.44
CA ARG A 44 -14.21 8.80 -10.69
C ARG A 44 -13.13 7.75 -10.46
N ILE A 45 -12.32 7.45 -11.48
CA ILE A 45 -11.20 6.51 -11.36
C ILE A 45 -10.17 7.03 -10.34
N ARG A 46 -9.83 8.33 -10.42
CA ARG A 46 -8.87 8.95 -9.48
C ARG A 46 -9.38 8.96 -8.05
N ASP A 47 -10.65 9.30 -7.86
CA ASP A 47 -11.27 9.37 -6.54
C ASP A 47 -11.39 7.95 -5.95
N TYR A 48 -11.70 6.93 -6.77
CA TYR A 48 -11.64 5.52 -6.38
C TYR A 48 -10.22 5.12 -5.95
N ASP A 49 -9.20 5.35 -6.78
CA ASP A 49 -7.79 5.03 -6.49
C ASP A 49 -7.26 5.73 -5.22
N SER A 50 -7.78 6.92 -4.88
CA SER A 50 -7.46 7.63 -3.64
C SER A 50 -8.10 6.94 -2.42
N VAL A 51 -9.38 6.55 -2.51
CA VAL A 51 -10.09 5.83 -1.44
C VAL A 51 -9.45 4.46 -1.17
N THR A 52 -9.12 3.69 -2.20
CA THR A 52 -8.45 2.39 -2.04
C THR A 52 -7.08 2.55 -1.38
N ARG A 53 -6.29 3.55 -1.80
CA ARG A 53 -4.99 3.82 -1.18
C ARG A 53 -5.11 4.22 0.29
N LYS A 54 -6.04 5.10 0.63
CA LYS A 54 -6.30 5.48 2.02
C LYS A 54 -6.69 4.27 2.85
N THR A 55 -7.59 3.44 2.33
CA THR A 55 -8.05 2.22 3.01
C THR A 55 -6.88 1.26 3.28
N MET A 56 -6.01 1.04 2.27
CA MET A 56 -4.81 0.23 2.42
C MET A 56 -3.89 0.78 3.51
N VAL A 57 -3.59 2.08 3.49
CA VAL A 57 -2.76 2.72 4.53
C VAL A 57 -3.37 2.54 5.91
N ASP A 58 -4.67 2.79 6.06
CA ASP A 58 -5.39 2.64 7.34
C ASP A 58 -5.32 1.18 7.85
N ARG A 59 -5.45 0.17 6.97
CA ARG A 59 -5.33 -1.24 7.37
C ARG A 59 -3.89 -1.64 7.73
N CYS A 60 -2.89 -1.17 6.97
CA CYS A 60 -1.48 -1.40 7.31
C CYS A 60 -1.11 -0.74 8.64
N ILE A 61 -1.60 0.47 8.93
CA ILE A 61 -1.43 1.12 10.24
C ILE A 61 -2.11 0.30 11.34
N GLY A 62 -3.32 -0.22 11.08
CA GLY A 62 -3.99 -1.12 12.02
C GLY A 62 -3.14 -2.34 12.40
N LEU A 63 -2.49 -2.96 11.41
CA LEU A 63 -1.56 -4.08 11.66
C LEU A 63 -0.31 -3.63 12.44
N LEU A 64 0.25 -2.45 12.16
CA LEU A 64 1.38 -1.91 12.92
C LEU A 64 1.03 -1.63 14.39
N ASN A 65 -0.17 -1.13 14.68
CA ASN A 65 -0.63 -0.93 16.05
C ASN A 65 -0.72 -2.25 16.82
N VAL A 66 -1.21 -3.31 16.17
CA VAL A 66 -1.22 -4.66 16.76
C VAL A 66 0.22 -5.18 16.95
N ALA A 67 1.12 -4.89 16.00
CA ALA A 67 2.53 -5.25 16.12
C ALA A 67 3.17 -4.60 17.36
N GLU A 68 2.91 -3.31 17.61
CA GLU A 68 3.37 -2.63 18.81
C GLU A 68 2.81 -3.25 20.10
N GLU A 69 1.51 -3.58 20.13
CA GLU A 69 0.87 -4.27 21.27
C GLU A 69 1.59 -5.60 21.58
N VAL A 70 1.85 -6.42 20.57
CA VAL A 70 2.51 -7.73 20.72
C VAL A 70 3.96 -7.56 21.17
N ARG A 71 4.71 -6.65 20.53
CA ARG A 71 6.12 -6.38 20.86
C ARG A 71 6.32 -5.83 22.27
N ALA A 72 5.35 -5.10 22.80
CA ALA A 72 5.37 -4.64 24.18
C ALA A 72 5.02 -5.76 25.15
N TRP A 73 4.05 -6.61 24.80
CA TRP A 73 3.52 -7.65 25.68
C TRP A 73 4.48 -8.83 25.86
N VAL A 74 5.03 -9.40 24.79
CA VAL A 74 5.84 -10.64 24.85
C VAL A 74 7.06 -10.51 25.79
N PRO A 75 7.90 -9.46 25.69
CA PRO A 75 9.06 -9.32 26.60
C PRO A 75 8.65 -9.11 28.06
N VAL A 76 7.52 -8.44 28.31
CA VAL A 76 7.02 -8.20 29.67
C VAL A 76 6.52 -9.51 30.28
N SER A 77 5.72 -10.27 29.55
CA SER A 77 5.21 -11.57 29.99
C SER A 77 6.34 -12.56 30.28
N ARG A 78 7.33 -12.66 29.38
CA ARG A 78 8.52 -13.50 29.60
C ARG A 78 9.30 -13.11 30.85
N LYS A 79 9.55 -11.80 31.05
CA LYS A 79 10.28 -11.31 32.23
C LYS A 79 9.53 -11.56 33.53
N GLN A 80 8.20 -11.38 33.54
CA GLN A 80 7.38 -11.66 34.71
C GLN A 80 7.39 -13.15 35.04
N LEU A 81 7.25 -14.02 34.04
CA LEU A 81 7.28 -15.46 34.23
C LEU A 81 8.66 -15.93 34.71
N ALA A 82 9.76 -15.46 34.11
CA ALA A 82 11.12 -15.74 34.56
C ALA A 82 11.36 -15.32 36.01
N TRP A 83 10.82 -14.14 36.39
CA TRP A 83 10.94 -13.66 37.76
C TRP A 83 10.16 -14.51 38.76
N MET A 84 8.93 -14.93 38.44
CA MET A 84 8.14 -15.83 39.28
C MET A 84 8.84 -17.18 39.48
N VAL A 85 9.39 -17.75 38.40
CA VAL A 85 10.17 -18.99 38.45
C VAL A 85 11.43 -18.82 39.31
N SER A 86 12.15 -17.70 39.16
CA SER A 86 13.36 -17.43 39.96
C SER A 86 13.10 -17.29 41.47
N LYS A 87 11.87 -16.94 41.85
CA LYS A 87 11.45 -16.81 43.25
C LYS A 87 11.02 -18.13 43.88
N GLY A 88 10.81 -19.19 43.09
CA GLY A 88 10.30 -20.46 43.57
C GLY A 88 8.81 -20.45 43.94
N ASP A 89 8.05 -19.42 43.54
CA ASP A 89 6.59 -19.34 43.72
C ASP A 89 5.89 -20.10 42.57
N GLU A 90 5.89 -21.44 42.61
CA GLU A 90 5.35 -22.31 41.54
C GLU A 90 3.87 -22.05 41.26
N ASP A 91 3.04 -21.92 42.30
CA ASP A 91 1.59 -21.69 42.16
C ASP A 91 1.30 -20.38 41.39
N LYS A 92 2.05 -19.31 41.67
CA LYS A 92 1.88 -18.02 40.99
C LYS A 92 2.45 -18.04 39.57
N ALA A 93 3.49 -18.83 39.32
CA ALA A 93 4.01 -19.02 37.98
C ALA A 93 2.97 -19.74 37.10
N ILE A 94 2.32 -20.78 37.62
CA ILE A 94 1.24 -21.50 36.93
C ILE A 94 0.04 -20.59 36.66
N GLU A 95 -0.39 -19.81 37.65
CA GLU A 95 -1.47 -18.82 37.47
C GLU A 95 -1.13 -17.81 36.37
N LEU A 96 0.11 -17.29 36.36
CA LEU A 96 0.57 -16.36 35.35
C LEU A 96 0.64 -17.01 33.95
N MET A 97 1.06 -18.27 33.85
CA MET A 97 1.03 -19.01 32.57
C MET A 97 -0.39 -19.08 32.00
N HIS A 98 -1.40 -19.41 32.82
CA HIS A 98 -2.79 -19.42 32.37
C HIS A 98 -3.28 -18.05 31.91
N GLN A 99 -2.86 -16.96 32.58
CA GLN A 99 -3.16 -15.60 32.14
C GLN A 99 -2.48 -15.27 30.80
N ILE A 100 -1.24 -15.73 30.61
CA ILE A 100 -0.50 -15.56 29.36
C ILE A 100 -1.19 -16.34 28.23
N ASP A 101 -1.63 -17.58 28.45
CA ASP A 101 -2.34 -18.40 27.46
C ASP A 101 -3.68 -17.79 27.03
N ALA A 102 -4.45 -17.27 28.00
CA ALA A 102 -5.68 -16.53 27.71
C ALA A 102 -5.39 -15.26 26.90
N GLY A 103 -4.33 -14.54 27.26
CA GLY A 103 -3.85 -13.36 26.55
C GLY A 103 -3.31 -13.66 25.14
N PHE A 104 -2.70 -14.82 24.95
CA PHE A 104 -2.14 -15.31 23.69
C PHE A 104 -3.25 -15.51 22.66
N THR A 105 -4.30 -16.26 23.01
CA THR A 105 -5.40 -16.57 22.08
C THR A 105 -6.06 -15.32 21.52
N THR A 106 -6.30 -14.33 22.39
CA THR A 106 -6.88 -13.03 22.02
C THR A 106 -5.97 -12.26 21.07
N ARG A 107 -4.66 -12.28 21.30
CA ARG A 107 -3.67 -11.58 20.48
C ARG A 107 -3.44 -12.24 19.13
N VAL A 108 -3.40 -13.57 19.08
CA VAL A 108 -3.32 -14.31 17.82
C VAL A 108 -4.50 -13.96 16.93
N TYR A 109 -5.72 -13.94 17.49
CA TYR A 109 -6.90 -13.52 16.73
C TYR A 109 -6.78 -12.08 16.20
N LYS A 110 -6.35 -11.12 17.04
CA LYS A 110 -6.12 -9.73 16.62
C LYS A 110 -5.09 -9.63 15.48
N VAL A 111 -3.98 -10.35 15.59
CA VAL A 111 -2.91 -10.40 14.59
C VAL A 111 -3.45 -10.95 13.27
N GLN A 112 -4.11 -12.11 13.30
CA GLN A 112 -4.68 -12.73 12.10
C GLN A 112 -5.74 -11.84 11.45
N HIS A 113 -6.64 -11.26 12.25
CA HIS A 113 -7.69 -10.39 11.74
C HIS A 113 -7.13 -9.11 11.12
N ALA A 114 -6.20 -8.43 11.79
CA ALA A 114 -5.54 -7.24 11.25
C ALA A 114 -4.70 -7.56 10.01
N GLY A 115 -4.01 -8.70 10.01
CA GLY A 115 -3.22 -9.21 8.91
C GLY A 115 -4.07 -9.49 7.67
N GLU A 116 -5.21 -10.16 7.84
CA GLU A 116 -6.14 -10.45 6.75
C GLU A 116 -6.75 -9.17 6.16
N LEU A 117 -7.14 -8.21 7.00
CA LEU A 117 -7.64 -6.90 6.54
C LEU A 117 -6.57 -6.13 5.76
N ALA A 118 -5.32 -6.14 6.22
CA ALA A 118 -4.21 -5.49 5.54
C ALA A 118 -3.90 -6.17 4.20
N ARG A 119 -3.80 -7.50 4.18
CA ARG A 119 -3.60 -8.31 2.97
C ARG A 119 -4.67 -8.02 1.91
N ASN A 120 -5.94 -8.09 2.30
CA ASN A 120 -7.07 -7.92 1.36
C ASN A 120 -7.19 -6.49 0.83
N SER A 121 -6.59 -5.52 1.52
CA SER A 121 -6.56 -4.11 1.08
C SER A 121 -5.35 -3.80 0.19
N CYS A 122 -4.33 -4.66 0.16
CA CYS A 122 -3.15 -4.49 -0.67
C CYS A 122 -3.33 -5.09 -2.07
N PRO A 123 -2.77 -4.47 -3.12
CA PRO A 123 -2.58 -5.13 -4.42
C PRO A 123 -1.79 -6.44 -4.28
N PRO A 124 -2.00 -7.44 -5.16
CA PRO A 124 -1.29 -8.72 -5.08
C PRO A 124 0.23 -8.60 -4.94
N ASP A 125 0.82 -7.67 -5.70
CA ASP A 125 2.27 -7.40 -5.71
C ASP A 125 2.83 -6.83 -4.38
N LEU A 126 1.96 -6.37 -3.48
CA LEU A 126 2.33 -5.75 -2.19
C LEU A 126 1.73 -6.52 -1.00
N ALA A 127 0.93 -7.55 -1.26
CA ALA A 127 0.22 -8.30 -0.23
C ALA A 127 1.15 -9.21 0.59
N GLU A 128 2.34 -9.52 0.08
CA GLU A 128 3.36 -10.30 0.79
C GLU A 128 3.85 -9.63 2.08
N TYR A 129 4.00 -8.31 2.09
CA TYR A 129 4.56 -7.58 3.25
C TYR A 129 3.68 -7.66 4.51
N PRO A 130 2.36 -7.39 4.46
CA PRO A 130 1.51 -7.59 5.63
C PRO A 130 1.36 -9.06 6.01
N VAL A 131 1.46 -10.00 5.05
CA VAL A 131 1.45 -11.44 5.35
C VAL A 131 2.69 -11.82 6.14
N GLN A 132 3.87 -11.37 5.72
CA GLN A 132 5.12 -11.64 6.43
C GLN A 132 5.08 -11.10 7.86
N LEU A 133 4.66 -9.83 8.05
CA LEU A 133 4.52 -9.26 9.40
C LEU A 133 3.54 -10.07 10.27
N THR A 134 2.45 -10.58 9.68
CA THR A 134 1.49 -11.43 10.41
C THR A 134 2.15 -12.73 10.88
N LEU A 135 2.92 -13.40 10.02
CA LEU A 135 3.65 -14.62 10.36
C LEU A 135 4.68 -14.38 11.45
N ASP A 136 5.48 -13.31 11.33
CA ASP A 136 6.51 -12.99 12.32
C ASP A 136 5.90 -12.65 13.68
N LEU A 137 4.75 -11.97 13.71
CA LEU A 137 4.03 -11.68 14.96
C LEU A 137 3.47 -12.95 15.62
N VAL A 138 2.97 -13.91 14.83
CA VAL A 138 2.53 -15.20 15.35
C VAL A 138 3.72 -15.98 15.91
N ASN A 139 4.87 -15.96 15.24
CA ASN A 139 6.11 -16.59 15.73
C ASN A 139 6.63 -15.92 17.01
N LEU A 140 6.52 -14.59 17.13
CA LEU A 140 6.89 -13.90 18.37
C LEU A 140 5.91 -14.21 19.51
N LEU A 141 4.62 -14.40 19.21
CA LEU A 141 3.63 -14.80 20.21
C LEU A 141 3.84 -16.22 20.70
N SER A 142 4.27 -17.16 19.83
CA SER A 142 4.43 -18.57 20.21
C SER A 142 5.53 -18.80 21.24
N VAL A 143 6.53 -17.91 21.28
CA VAL A 143 7.61 -17.93 22.27
C VAL A 143 7.28 -17.17 23.57
N ALA A 144 6.03 -16.71 23.77
CA ALA A 144 5.69 -15.91 24.94
C ALA A 144 5.77 -16.68 26.28
N THR A 145 5.57 -18.00 26.25
CA THR A 145 5.58 -18.88 27.43
C THR A 145 6.87 -19.69 27.58
N ASP A 146 7.71 -19.77 26.54
CA ASP A 146 8.91 -20.60 26.53
C ASP A 146 10.14 -19.84 27.05
N LEU A 147 10.40 -19.92 28.35
CA LEU A 147 11.53 -19.24 28.98
C LEU A 147 12.90 -19.74 28.52
N GLU A 148 13.01 -20.97 28.04
CA GLU A 148 14.28 -21.58 27.64
C GLU A 148 14.70 -21.13 26.23
N ALA A 149 13.73 -20.73 25.42
CA ALA A 149 13.90 -20.25 24.05
C ALA A 149 14.28 -18.75 23.94
N ASP A 150 15.28 -18.27 24.70
CA ASP A 150 15.65 -16.84 24.69
C ASP A 150 16.28 -16.40 23.37
N ASP A 151 17.12 -17.24 22.76
CA ASP A 151 17.69 -16.99 21.43
C ASP A 151 16.58 -16.89 20.37
N LEU A 152 15.64 -17.83 20.36
CA LEU A 152 14.50 -17.83 19.44
C LEU A 152 13.60 -16.60 19.64
N ALA A 153 13.41 -16.16 20.89
CA ALA A 153 12.64 -14.96 21.17
C ALA A 153 13.34 -13.69 20.67
N SER A 154 14.66 -13.61 20.79
CA SER A 154 15.44 -12.52 20.23
C SER A 154 15.40 -12.52 18.69
N GLU A 155 15.50 -13.69 18.06
CA GLU A 155 15.40 -13.82 16.60
C GLU A 155 14.00 -13.45 16.09
N ALA A 156 12.94 -13.93 16.74
CA ALA A 156 11.57 -13.58 16.38
C ALA A 156 11.31 -12.07 16.55
N ALA A 157 11.84 -11.45 17.61
CA ALA A 157 11.71 -10.01 17.81
C ALA A 157 12.43 -9.19 16.73
N ALA A 158 13.61 -9.66 16.28
CA ALA A 158 14.34 -9.05 15.17
C ALA A 158 13.58 -9.20 13.84
N ALA A 159 13.03 -10.38 13.54
CA ALA A 159 12.21 -10.61 12.36
C ALA A 159 10.98 -9.69 12.32
N VAL A 160 10.27 -9.56 13.45
CA VAL A 160 9.15 -8.61 13.56
C VAL A 160 9.60 -7.17 13.32
N GLN A 161 10.76 -6.75 13.84
CA GLN A 161 11.28 -5.40 13.60
C GLN A 161 11.55 -5.17 12.10
N ASP A 162 12.19 -6.12 11.42
CA ASP A 162 12.47 -6.03 9.99
C ASP A 162 11.18 -5.94 9.15
N SER A 163 10.17 -6.74 9.50
CA SER A 163 8.86 -6.71 8.85
C SER A 163 8.05 -5.44 9.14
N VAL A 164 8.11 -4.92 10.37
CA VAL A 164 7.52 -3.61 10.73
C VAL A 164 8.13 -2.50 9.88
N GLU A 165 9.45 -2.48 9.73
CA GLU A 165 10.13 -1.50 8.89
C GLU A 165 9.73 -1.63 7.42
N THR A 166 9.55 -2.85 6.93
CA THR A 166 9.11 -3.11 5.56
C THR A 166 7.69 -2.60 5.31
N VAL A 167 6.76 -2.84 6.24
CA VAL A 167 5.40 -2.29 6.16
C VAL A 167 5.40 -0.76 6.29
N PHE A 168 6.28 -0.18 7.10
CA PHE A 168 6.45 1.26 7.18
C PHE A 168 6.98 1.86 5.85
N LEU A 169 7.93 1.18 5.21
CA LEU A 169 8.44 1.55 3.88
C LEU A 169 7.33 1.48 2.82
N LEU A 170 6.47 0.47 2.88
CA LEU A 170 5.28 0.36 2.03
C LEU A 170 4.37 1.59 2.19
N ILE A 171 3.99 1.94 3.43
CA ILE A 171 3.16 3.12 3.71
C ILE A 171 3.83 4.39 3.17
N ARG A 172 5.13 4.55 3.40
CA ARG A 172 5.89 5.71 2.91
C ARG A 172 5.94 5.76 1.39
N ALA A 173 6.14 4.64 0.71
CA ALA A 173 6.16 4.57 -0.75
C ALA A 173 4.80 4.96 -1.36
N LEU A 174 3.71 4.53 -0.73
CA LEU A 174 2.35 4.88 -1.10
C LEU A 174 2.06 6.38 -0.90
N TYR A 175 2.48 6.94 0.23
CA TYR A 175 2.34 8.37 0.51
C TYR A 175 3.13 9.24 -0.48
N ASN A 176 4.37 8.85 -0.77
CA ASN A 176 5.20 9.54 -1.76
C ASN A 176 4.55 9.53 -3.14
N GLN A 177 3.96 8.40 -3.56
CA GLN A 177 3.23 8.30 -4.81
C GLN A 177 2.04 9.29 -4.86
N GLU A 178 1.30 9.44 -3.76
CA GLU A 178 0.20 10.41 -3.66
C GLU A 178 0.69 11.86 -3.75
N MET A 179 1.80 12.20 -3.10
CA MET A 179 2.42 13.52 -3.21
C MET A 179 2.84 13.85 -4.65
N TYR A 180 3.46 12.90 -5.36
CA TYR A 180 3.79 13.07 -6.78
C TYR A 180 2.54 13.24 -7.66
N ASP A 181 1.44 12.56 -7.33
CA ASP A 181 0.18 12.72 -8.06
C ASP A 181 -0.46 14.10 -7.85
N ASN A 182 -0.26 14.71 -6.67
CA ASN A 182 -0.81 16.02 -6.32
C ASN A 182 0.08 17.20 -6.77
N LEU A 183 1.38 16.98 -6.96
CA LEU A 183 2.36 18.02 -7.33
C LEU A 183 2.45 18.30 -8.84
N ASP A 184 1.86 17.50 -9.74
CA ASP A 184 1.92 17.77 -11.19
C ASP A 184 0.89 18.86 -11.58
N PRO A 185 1.27 20.14 -11.73
CA PRO A 185 0.32 21.25 -11.87
C PRO A 185 -0.07 21.49 -13.32
N ARG A 186 0.32 20.62 -14.27
CA ARG A 186 0.20 20.90 -15.71
C ARG A 186 -1.25 20.69 -16.18
N PRO A 187 -2.03 21.77 -16.40
CA PRO A 187 -3.43 21.64 -16.76
C PRO A 187 -3.54 21.42 -18.26
N LEU A 188 -4.25 20.36 -18.66
CA LEU A 188 -4.96 20.17 -19.93
C LEU A 188 -4.18 20.16 -21.27
N ARG A 189 -3.08 20.90 -21.45
CA ARG A 189 -2.43 21.08 -22.77
C ARG A 189 -1.80 19.82 -23.36
N ASN A 190 -1.75 18.76 -22.57
CA ASN A 190 -1.09 17.53 -22.88
C ASN A 190 -2.05 16.35 -23.12
N ALA A 191 -3.34 16.43 -22.72
CA ALA A 191 -4.25 15.28 -22.67
C ALA A 191 -4.35 14.43 -23.96
N ILE A 192 -4.25 15.04 -25.15
CA ILE A 192 -4.31 14.31 -26.44
C ILE A 192 -2.98 13.64 -26.80
N LYS A 193 -1.83 14.28 -26.55
CA LYS A 193 -0.50 13.65 -26.67
C LYS A 193 -0.23 12.66 -25.53
N VAL A 194 -0.96 12.81 -24.43
CA VAL A 194 -0.73 12.12 -23.16
C VAL A 194 -1.67 10.93 -22.93
N GLY A 195 -2.67 10.64 -23.76
CA GLY A 195 -3.43 9.38 -23.65
C GLY A 195 -2.53 8.12 -23.70
N LEU A 196 -1.48 8.15 -24.54
CA LEU A 196 -0.46 7.10 -24.63
C LEU A 196 0.56 7.14 -23.46
N THR A 197 0.85 8.32 -22.90
CA THR A 197 1.78 8.45 -21.76
C THR A 197 1.11 8.33 -20.40
N GLU A 198 -0.21 8.55 -20.27
CA GLU A 198 -0.96 8.43 -19.02
C GLU A 198 -1.19 6.96 -18.68
N SER A 199 -1.45 6.12 -19.69
CA SER A 199 -1.48 4.66 -19.51
C SER A 199 -0.10 4.10 -19.10
N ARG A 200 1.00 4.67 -19.63
CA ARG A 200 2.37 4.34 -19.20
C ARG A 200 2.68 4.89 -17.81
N ARG A 201 2.29 6.13 -17.50
CA ARG A 201 2.41 6.74 -16.17
C ARG A 201 1.61 5.96 -15.13
N ARG A 202 0.39 5.53 -15.43
CA ARG A 202 -0.42 4.66 -14.56
C ARG A 202 0.26 3.32 -14.29
N ARG A 203 0.82 2.67 -15.32
CA ARG A 203 1.62 1.44 -15.14
C ARG A 203 2.88 1.68 -14.31
N TYR A 204 3.59 2.77 -14.56
CA TYR A 204 4.75 3.15 -13.77
C TYR A 204 4.39 3.45 -12.31
N ARG A 205 3.32 4.23 -12.07
CA ARG A 205 2.76 4.55 -10.74
C ARG A 205 2.37 3.29 -9.99
N LYS A 206 1.63 2.36 -10.61
CA LYS A 206 1.22 1.09 -9.99
C LYS A 206 2.42 0.22 -9.56
N SER A 207 3.51 0.25 -10.32
CA SER A 207 4.72 -0.53 -10.02
C SER A 207 5.76 0.22 -9.16
N LEU A 208 5.55 1.51 -8.87
CA LEU A 208 6.51 2.32 -8.14
C LEU A 208 6.70 1.86 -6.69
N PRO A 209 5.64 1.58 -5.90
CA PRO A 209 5.81 1.12 -4.52
C PRO A 209 6.63 -0.16 -4.44
N ALA A 210 6.31 -1.16 -5.27
CA ALA A 210 7.04 -2.42 -5.34
C ALA A 210 8.51 -2.21 -5.68
N LYS A 211 8.82 -1.36 -6.67
CA LYS A 211 10.21 -1.05 -7.05
C LYS A 211 11.00 -0.34 -5.96
N VAL A 212 10.37 0.58 -5.25
CA VAL A 212 11.02 1.30 -4.14
C VAL A 212 11.32 0.33 -3.01
N ILE A 213 10.38 -0.54 -2.66
CA ILE A 213 10.56 -1.54 -1.61
C ILE A 213 11.67 -2.53 -2.03
N SER A 214 11.60 -3.10 -3.22
CA SER A 214 12.61 -4.05 -3.71
C SER A 214 14.02 -3.45 -3.75
N GLU A 215 14.15 -2.18 -4.14
CA GLU A 215 15.45 -1.51 -4.16
C GLU A 215 15.99 -1.26 -2.75
N VAL A 216 15.12 -0.87 -1.80
CA VAL A 216 15.54 -0.68 -0.40
C VAL A 216 15.91 -2.01 0.25
N LEU A 217 15.16 -3.08 -0.02
CA LEU A 217 15.49 -4.44 0.46
C LEU A 217 16.82 -4.92 -0.12
N ARG A 218 17.04 -4.74 -1.43
CA ARG A 218 18.33 -5.06 -2.08
C ARG A 218 19.50 -4.30 -1.45
N LEU A 219 19.32 -3.03 -1.13
CA LEU A 219 20.34 -2.23 -0.44
C LEU A 219 20.57 -2.68 1.01
N ARG A 220 19.56 -3.22 1.70
CA ARG A 220 19.69 -3.81 3.04
C ARG A 220 20.46 -5.13 2.99
N GLU A 221 20.13 -6.02 2.06
CA GLU A 221 20.85 -7.27 1.83
C GLU A 221 22.32 -7.03 1.49
N ALA A 222 22.60 -6.04 0.63
CA ALA A 222 23.98 -5.64 0.31
C ALA A 222 24.76 -5.08 1.51
N ARG A 223 24.07 -4.57 2.55
CA ARG A 223 24.69 -4.06 3.78
C ARG A 223 24.80 -5.12 4.89
N ASN A 224 23.96 -6.15 4.86
CA ASN A 224 23.93 -7.24 5.84
C ASN A 224 24.20 -8.59 5.14
N PRO A 225 25.48 -8.98 4.92
CA PRO A 225 25.82 -10.22 4.22
C PRO A 225 25.27 -11.48 4.92
N LYS A 226 25.00 -11.43 6.23
CA LYS A 226 24.38 -12.53 7.00
C LYS A 226 22.89 -12.75 6.68
N LEU A 227 22.19 -11.74 6.16
CA LEU A 227 20.78 -11.85 5.75
C LEU A 227 20.65 -12.56 4.40
N ALA A 228 21.60 -12.31 3.49
CA ALA A 228 21.68 -12.97 2.18
C ALA A 228 21.97 -14.48 2.30
N GLU A 229 22.77 -14.91 3.28
CA GLU A 229 22.98 -16.33 3.59
C GLU A 229 21.71 -17.02 4.13
N ARG A 230 20.85 -16.32 4.89
CA ARG A 230 19.58 -16.87 5.38
C ARG A 230 18.56 -17.06 4.25
N LEU A 231 18.43 -16.09 3.34
CA LEU A 231 17.51 -16.17 2.20
C LEU A 231 17.96 -17.17 1.11
N ALA A 232 19.27 -17.41 0.97
CA ALA A 232 19.79 -18.40 0.03
C ALA A 232 19.69 -19.85 0.56
N GLY A 233 19.45 -20.04 1.85
CA GLY A 233 19.32 -21.36 2.49
C GLY A 233 17.91 -21.96 2.46
N GLU A 234 16.90 -21.21 2.03
CA GLU A 234 15.49 -21.66 1.94
C GLU A 234 15.03 -22.06 0.53
N VAL A 235 15.96 -22.28 -0.42
CA VAL A 235 15.67 -22.82 -1.76
C VAL A 235 16.15 -24.27 -1.91
#